data_AF-A0A9N8L5G5-F1
#
_entry.id   AF-A0A9N8L5G5-F1
#
_cell.length_a   1.000
_cell.length_b   1.000
_cell.length_c   1.000
_cell.angle_alpha   90.00
_cell.angle_beta   90.00
_cell.angle_gamma   90.00
#
_symmetry.space_group_name_H-M   'P 1'
#
loop_
_entity.id
_entity.type
_entity.pdbx_description
1 polymer ?
#
loop_
_entity_poly.entity_id
_entity_poly.type
_entity_poly.pdbx_seq_one_letter_code
_entity_poly.pdbx_strand_id
1 'polypeptide(L)'
;MDLKTQCTVPSTLGHPNGGGTTAQFQRDVLLMLSNALMYNSSEHSVYTMAKEMHAEALGQLGMLLAAQAHAGLVETAPARRKRRREHEPRHVPHKRPH
;
A
#
# COMPACT_ATOMS: atom_id res chain seq x y z
N MET A 1 -19.19 23.49 15.33
CA MET A 1 -19.55 22.61 14.20
C MET A 1 -18.46 22.77 13.15
N ASP A 2 -17.55 21.85 12.86
CA ASP A 2 -17.29 20.53 13.39
C ASP A 2 -15.83 20.18 13.17
N LEU A 3 -15.38 19.26 14.00
CA LEU A 3 -14.05 18.78 14.19
C LEU A 3 -13.52 18.06 12.93
N LYS A 4 -12.93 18.79 11.97
CA LYS A 4 -12.04 18.19 10.94
C LYS A 4 -10.70 17.79 11.58
N THR A 5 -10.76 16.93 12.59
CA THR A 5 -9.59 16.22 13.11
C THR A 5 -9.15 15.20 12.06
N GLN A 6 -8.16 15.62 11.27
CA GLN A 6 -6.92 14.87 11.13
C GLN A 6 -7.06 13.39 10.74
N CYS A 7 -7.46 13.12 9.50
CA CYS A 7 -7.03 11.91 8.80
C CYS A 7 -5.74 12.23 8.02
N THR A 8 -4.64 12.46 8.74
CA THR A 8 -3.31 12.46 8.13
C THR A 8 -2.98 11.01 7.77
N VAL A 9 -3.27 10.63 6.53
CA VAL A 9 -2.73 9.37 5.97
C VAL A 9 -1.22 9.56 5.79
N PRO A 10 -0.37 8.74 6.41
CA PRO A 10 1.06 8.83 6.18
C PRO A 10 1.34 8.42 4.73
N SER A 11 1.58 9.41 3.88
CA SER A 11 2.22 9.24 2.58
C SER A 11 3.65 8.77 2.81
N THR A 12 3.83 7.47 3.06
CA THR A 12 5.14 6.84 2.89
C THR A 12 5.44 6.78 1.40
N LEU A 13 6.13 7.84 0.99
CA LEU A 13 6.85 7.99 -0.26
C LEU A 13 7.75 6.78 -0.50
N GLY A 14 7.68 6.20 -1.70
CA GLY A 14 8.70 5.32 -2.23
C GLY A 14 8.18 4.12 -3.00
N HIS A 15 7.90 4.30 -4.29
CA HIS A 15 7.95 3.17 -5.22
C HIS A 15 9.02 3.43 -6.30
N PRO A 16 10.30 3.19 -5.99
CA PRO A 16 11.31 3.02 -7.02
C PRO A 16 11.12 1.61 -7.62
N ASN A 17 10.18 1.48 -8.55
CA ASN A 17 10.06 0.45 -9.60
C ASN A 17 8.61 0.45 -10.08
N GLY A 18 8.39 0.92 -11.32
CA GLY A 18 7.09 0.92 -12.00
C GLY A 18 6.64 -0.47 -12.42
N GLY A 19 6.45 -1.38 -11.47
CA GLY A 19 5.78 -2.66 -11.67
C GLY A 19 4.35 -2.56 -11.15
N GLY A 20 3.40 -2.33 -12.06
CA GLY A 20 1.98 -2.16 -11.73
C GLY A 20 1.35 -3.44 -11.20
N THR A 21 1.38 -3.61 -9.88
CA THR A 21 0.65 -4.70 -9.20
C THR A 21 -0.82 -4.31 -9.00
N THR A 22 -1.72 -5.29 -8.98
CA THR A 22 -3.15 -5.04 -8.67
C THR A 22 -3.32 -4.29 -7.36
N ALA A 23 -2.47 -4.55 -6.36
CA ALA A 23 -2.50 -3.89 -5.07
C ALA A 23 -2.20 -2.39 -5.15
N GLN A 24 -1.27 -1.96 -6.00
CA GLN A 24 -0.99 -0.53 -6.24
C GLN A 24 -2.16 0.14 -6.96
N PHE A 25 -2.67 -0.49 -8.02
CA PHE A 25 -3.85 0.03 -8.73
C PHE A 25 -5.05 0.19 -7.80
N GLN A 26 -5.35 -0.81 -6.98
CA GLN A 26 -6.40 -0.76 -5.97
C GLN A 26 -6.20 0.43 -5.01
N ARG A 27 -4.97 0.60 -4.50
CA ARG A 27 -4.65 1.70 -3.58
C ARG A 27 -4.88 3.06 -4.24
N ASP A 28 -4.40 3.25 -5.47
CA ASP A 28 -4.46 4.54 -6.16
C ASP A 28 -5.90 4.94 -6.50
N VAL A 29 -6.72 3.99 -6.97
CA VAL A 29 -8.14 4.22 -7.26
C VAL A 29 -8.90 4.60 -5.99
N LEU A 30 -8.77 3.82 -4.93
CA LEU A 30 -9.47 4.09 -3.67
C LEU A 30 -9.00 5.40 -3.03
N LEU A 31 -7.71 5.73 -3.15
CA LEU A 31 -7.16 6.99 -2.65
C LEU A 31 -7.71 8.19 -3.43
N MET A 32 -7.78 8.11 -4.75
CA MET A 32 -8.34 9.17 -5.60
C MET A 32 -9.79 9.48 -5.24
N LEU A 33 -10.60 8.43 -5.07
CA LEU A 33 -12.02 8.56 -4.74
C LEU A 33 -12.24 9.02 -3.29
N SER A 34 -11.43 8.53 -2.35
CA SER A 34 -11.47 8.98 -0.95
C SER A 34 -11.07 10.45 -0.82
N ASN A 35 -10.09 10.90 -1.58
CA ASN A 35 -9.71 12.31 -1.63
C ASN A 35 -10.85 13.15 -2.18
N ALA A 36 -11.50 12.71 -3.26
CA ALA A 36 -12.65 13.41 -3.82
C ALA A 36 -13.79 13.53 -2.80
N LEU A 37 -14.06 12.50 -2.00
CA LEU A 37 -15.08 12.55 -0.94
C LEU A 37 -14.71 13.47 0.24
N MET A 38 -13.44 13.47 0.65
CA MET A 38 -12.98 14.26 1.80
C MET A 38 -12.99 15.77 1.52
N TYR A 39 -12.62 16.16 0.30
CA TYR A 39 -12.40 17.55 -0.06
C TYR A 39 -13.60 18.23 -0.75
N ASN A 40 -14.51 17.46 -1.36
CA ASN A 40 -15.72 18.03 -1.95
C ASN A 40 -16.86 18.07 -0.93
N SER A 41 -17.62 19.17 -0.91
CA SER A 41 -18.86 19.27 -0.13
C SER A 41 -19.91 18.31 -0.69
N SER A 42 -20.76 17.76 0.19
CA SER A 42 -21.84 16.85 -0.18
C SER A 42 -22.92 17.46 -1.06
N GLU A 43 -22.97 18.79 -1.14
CA GLU A 43 -23.90 19.52 -2.01
C GLU A 43 -23.42 19.56 -3.48
N HIS A 44 -22.15 19.21 -3.72
CA HIS A 44 -21.56 19.27 -5.06
C HIS A 44 -21.76 17.92 -5.78
N SER A 45 -22.10 17.99 -7.06
CA SER A 45 -22.25 16.80 -7.92
C SER A 45 -21.01 15.90 -7.91
N VAL A 46 -19.82 16.47 -7.78
CA VAL A 46 -18.55 15.72 -7.70
C VAL A 46 -18.48 14.81 -6.46
N TYR A 47 -19.03 15.21 -5.32
CA TYR A 47 -19.09 14.35 -4.14
C TYR A 47 -20.01 13.16 -4.38
N THR A 48 -21.19 13.40 -4.96
CA THR A 48 -22.14 12.33 -5.30
C THR A 48 -21.53 11.35 -6.30
N MET A 49 -20.90 11.87 -7.36
CA MET A 49 -20.19 11.05 -8.35
C MET A 49 -19.07 10.23 -7.70
N ALA A 50 -18.24 10.85 -6.86
CA ALA A 50 -17.16 10.15 -6.17
C ALA A 50 -17.70 9.04 -5.23
N LYS A 51 -18.87 9.25 -4.61
CA LYS A 51 -19.50 8.28 -3.71
C LYS A 51 -20.01 7.06 -4.48
N GLU A 52 -20.70 7.29 -5.59
CA GLU A 52 -21.20 6.23 -6.47
C GLU A 52 -20.04 5.44 -7.08
N MET A 53 -19.04 6.13 -7.65
CA MET A 53 -17.84 5.51 -8.19
C MET A 53 -17.05 4.73 -7.13
N HIS A 54 -16.99 5.20 -5.89
CA HIS A 54 -16.33 4.48 -4.80
C HIS A 54 -17.03 3.15 -4.47
N ALA A 55 -18.36 3.14 -4.46
CA ALA A 55 -19.13 1.91 -4.23
C ALA A 55 -18.93 0.91 -5.38
N GLU A 56 -18.99 1.38 -6.63
CA GLU A 56 -18.77 0.55 -7.82
C GLU A 56 -17.34 0.00 -7.89
N ALA A 57 -16.34 0.83 -7.61
CA ALA A 57 -14.94 0.46 -7.63
C ALA A 57 -14.65 -0.68 -6.64
N LEU A 58 -15.20 -0.63 -5.42
CA LEU A 58 -15.03 -1.71 -4.44
C LEU A 58 -15.58 -3.06 -4.96
N GLY A 59 -16.74 -3.04 -5.60
CA GLY A 59 -17.32 -4.24 -6.21
C GLY A 59 -16.45 -4.82 -7.33
N GLN A 60 -16.01 -3.96 -8.24
CA GLN A 60 -15.17 -4.36 -9.38
C GLN A 60 -13.79 -4.85 -8.96
N LEU A 61 -13.16 -4.16 -8.00
CA LEU A 61 -11.87 -4.58 -7.42
C LEU A 61 -12.01 -5.91 -6.67
N GLY A 62 -13.11 -6.12 -5.95
CA GLY A 62 -13.40 -7.41 -5.31
C GLY A 62 -13.50 -8.55 -6.32
N MET A 63 -14.21 -8.34 -7.43
CA MET A 63 -14.31 -9.32 -8.52
C MET A 63 -12.95 -9.59 -9.19
N LEU A 64 -12.16 -8.55 -9.43
CA LEU A 64 -10.81 -8.67 -9.98
C LEU A 64 -9.92 -9.54 -9.08
N LEU A 65 -9.89 -9.26 -7.78
CA LEU A 65 -9.11 -10.03 -6.81
C LEU A 65 -9.59 -11.47 -6.72
N ALA A 66 -10.91 -11.69 -6.71
CA ALA A 66 -11.47 -13.03 -6.75
C ALA A 66 -11.04 -13.77 -8.02
N ALA A 67 -11.10 -13.14 -9.19
CA ALA A 67 -10.66 -13.74 -10.46
C ALA A 67 -9.16 -14.07 -10.43
N GLN A 68 -8.31 -13.19 -9.87
CA GLN A 68 -6.88 -13.44 -9.72
C GLN A 68 -6.59 -14.61 -8.77
N ALA A 69 -7.35 -14.74 -7.68
CA ALA A 69 -7.26 -15.88 -6.77
C ALA A 69 -7.63 -17.20 -7.47
N HIS A 70 -8.71 -17.22 -8.24
CA HIS A 70 -9.12 -18.40 -9.01
C HIS A 70 -8.11 -18.77 -10.11
N ALA A 71 -7.50 -17.76 -10.75
CA ALA A 71 -6.51 -17.96 -11.80
C ALA A 71 -5.10 -18.33 -11.27
N GLY A 72 -4.91 -18.40 -9.95
CA GLY A 72 -3.60 -18.65 -9.35
C GLY A 72 -2.59 -17.51 -9.55
N LEU A 73 -3.07 -16.31 -9.91
CA LEU A 73 -2.26 -15.12 -10.16
C LEU A 73 -1.98 -14.30 -8.90
N VAL A 74 -2.32 -14.85 -7.72
CA VAL A 74 -1.91 -14.25 -6.44
C VAL A 74 -0.40 -14.41 -6.34
N GLU A 75 0.32 -13.39 -6.78
CA GLU A 75 1.74 -13.25 -6.54
C GLU A 75 1.98 -13.22 -5.04
N THR A 76 2.29 -14.39 -4.47
CA THR A 76 2.88 -14.45 -3.13
C THR A 76 4.18 -13.65 -3.20
N ALA A 77 4.21 -12.50 -2.50
CA ALA A 77 5.39 -11.66 -2.45
C ALA A 77 6.63 -12.53 -2.14
N PRO A 78 7.76 -12.37 -2.86
CA PRO A 78 8.90 -13.24 -2.68
C PRO A 78 9.36 -13.18 -1.22
N ALA A 79 9.40 -14.36 -0.59
CA ALA A 79 9.85 -14.53 0.78
C ALA A 79 11.13 -13.71 0.98
N ARG A 80 11.10 -12.72 1.89
CA ARG A 80 12.28 -11.95 2.29
C ARG A 80 13.37 -12.96 2.68
N ARG A 81 14.30 -13.23 1.75
CA ARG A 81 15.51 -14.01 2.03
C ARG A 81 16.21 -13.26 3.16
N LYS A 82 16.08 -13.78 4.39
CA LYS A 82 16.93 -13.39 5.52
C LYS A 82 18.35 -13.56 5.02
N ARG A 83 19.02 -12.44 4.72
CA ARG A 83 20.45 -12.44 4.43
C ARG A 83 21.13 -13.04 5.65
N ARG A 84 21.58 -14.29 5.47
CA ARG A 84 22.48 -15.04 6.33
C ARG A 84 23.67 -14.12 6.67
N ARG A 85 23.64 -13.51 7.85
CA ARG A 85 24.85 -12.98 8.48
C ARG A 85 25.43 -14.13 9.28
N GLU A 86 26.25 -14.95 8.63
CA GLU A 86 27.27 -15.68 9.37
C GLU A 86 28.17 -14.63 10.01
N HIS A 87 28.09 -14.50 11.32
CA HIS A 87 29.14 -13.84 12.08
C HIS A 87 29.85 -14.93 12.87
N GLU A 88 30.89 -15.48 12.26
CA GLU A 88 31.88 -16.34 12.91
C GLU A 88 32.83 -15.38 13.65
N PRO A 89 32.92 -15.42 15.00
CA PRO A 89 33.85 -14.55 15.69
C PRO A 89 35.26 -15.14 15.61
N ARG A 90 36.01 -14.78 14.56
CA ARG A 90 37.47 -14.91 14.57
C ARG A 90 38.05 -13.88 15.54
N HIS A 91 38.43 -14.30 16.73
CA HIS A 91 39.30 -13.49 17.59
C HIS A 91 40.75 -14.00 17.47
N VAL A 92 41.58 -13.17 16.83
CA VAL A 92 43.03 -13.31 16.67
C VAL A 92 43.75 -12.78 17.93
N PRO A 93 44.93 -13.34 18.30
CA PRO A 93 45.59 -13.06 19.57
C PRO A 93 46.47 -11.80 19.47
N HIS A 94 46.38 -10.91 20.45
CA HIS A 94 47.33 -9.79 20.58
C HIS A 94 48.04 -9.80 21.94
N LYS A 95 49.37 -9.67 21.86
CA LYS A 95 50.37 -9.79 22.93
C LYS A 95 50.33 -8.60 23.90
N ARG A 96 50.80 -8.87 25.13
CA ARG A 96 50.99 -7.93 26.26
C ARG A 96 51.98 -6.81 25.93
N PRO A 97 51.90 -5.70 26.66
CA PRO A 97 53.07 -5.26 27.44
C PRO A 97 52.72 -4.83 28.87
N HIS A 98 53.57 -5.21 29.83
CA HIS A 98 54.21 -4.41 30.89
C HIS A 98 55.07 -5.34 31.74
#